data_AF-A0A255ZWJ9-F1
#
_entry.id   AF-A0A255ZWJ9-F1
#
_cell.length_a   1.000
_cell.length_b   1.000
_cell.length_c   1.000
_cell.angle_alpha   90.00
_cell.angle_beta   90.00
_cell.angle_gamma   90.00
#
_symmetry.space_group_name_H-M   'P 1'
#
loop_
_entity.id
_entity.type
_entity.pdbx_description
1 polymer ?
#
loop_
_entity_poly.entity_id
_entity_poly.type
_entity_poly.pdbx_seq_one_letter_code
_entity_poly.pdbx_strand_id
1 'polypeptide(L)'
;MKSEFIRNTIAAIQKSIQSNSFIDVEKSNIELKDLSTNGEWKSLNETICAFLNTDGGIIICGIKERDKKYSYTGFNRNNESKLIDLHTKYFQDDFDKFIDLSENIFFEYMSLTVGEVVVIVVYPVSDDKKYLRFDGKYYERKLTQDRIIPPSKILHQKEYKAEVEYAKELTKVDGATINDLSIDKVNHYVHLLNREIRNETLKADLTQAKAFLIKQHFLSTRQKLY
;
A
#
# COMPACT_ATOMS: atom_id res chain seq x y z
N MET A 1 -8.52 -3.51 13.60
CA MET A 1 -7.55 -3.09 14.66
C MET A 1 -6.70 -1.90 14.21
N LYS A 2 -6.33 -1.80 12.92
CA LYS A 2 -5.54 -0.66 12.39
C LYS A 2 -6.33 0.65 12.29
N SER A 3 -7.64 0.60 12.05
CA SER A 3 -8.49 1.80 12.00
C SER A 3 -8.53 2.58 13.34
N GLU A 4 -8.54 1.87 14.47
CA GLU A 4 -8.46 2.49 15.80
C GLU A 4 -7.09 3.11 16.05
N PHE A 5 -6.02 2.43 15.64
CA PHE A 5 -4.66 2.98 15.70
C PHE A 5 -4.51 4.27 14.89
N ILE A 6 -5.06 4.32 13.68
CA ILE A 6 -5.08 5.52 12.84
C ILE A 6 -5.83 6.66 13.55
N ARG A 7 -7.05 6.39 14.07
CA ARG A 7 -7.82 7.39 14.83
C ARG A 7 -7.07 7.90 16.06
N ASN A 8 -6.41 7.01 16.80
CA ASN A 8 -5.61 7.38 17.96
C ASN A 8 -4.40 8.25 17.58
N THR A 9 -3.78 7.96 16.44
CA THR A 9 -2.67 8.76 15.88
C THR A 9 -3.15 10.16 15.50
N ILE A 10 -4.26 10.26 14.78
CA ILE A 10 -4.89 11.53 14.41
C ILE A 10 -5.29 12.34 15.66
N ALA A 11 -5.87 11.68 16.67
CA ALA A 11 -6.23 12.33 17.93
C ALA A 11 -4.99 12.84 18.69
N ALA A 12 -3.88 12.09 18.68
CA ALA A 12 -2.61 12.52 19.28
C ALA A 12 -2.01 13.73 18.55
N ILE A 13 -2.02 13.74 17.22
CA ILE A 13 -1.59 14.89 16.41
C ILE A 13 -2.47 16.11 16.74
N GLN A 14 -3.78 15.93 16.77
CA GLN A 14 -4.72 17.02 17.10
C GLN A 14 -4.46 17.61 18.49
N LYS A 15 -4.29 16.74 19.49
CA LYS A 15 -3.97 17.15 20.86
C LYS A 15 -2.65 17.91 20.90
N SER A 16 -1.63 17.43 20.18
CA SER A 16 -0.32 18.09 20.10
C SER A 16 -0.43 19.50 19.50
N ILE A 17 -1.17 19.66 18.41
CA ILE A 17 -1.44 20.96 17.77
C ILE A 17 -2.19 21.92 18.73
N GLN A 18 -3.25 21.44 19.39
CA GLN A 18 -4.11 22.28 20.25
C GLN A 18 -3.44 22.69 21.55
N SER A 19 -2.71 21.76 22.18
CA SER A 19 -2.05 21.99 23.48
C SER A 19 -0.66 22.59 23.36
N ASN A 20 -0.13 22.72 22.14
CA ASN A 20 1.25 23.10 21.86
C ASN A 20 2.28 22.22 22.62
N SER A 21 1.91 20.96 22.88
CA SER A 21 2.77 19.96 23.54
C SER A 21 3.13 18.87 22.55
N PHE A 22 4.41 18.54 22.43
CA PHE A 22 4.85 17.54 21.47
C PHE A 22 4.49 16.13 21.94
N ILE A 23 3.80 15.40 21.08
CA ILE A 23 3.55 13.96 21.24
C ILE A 23 4.16 13.30 20.02
N ASP A 24 5.27 12.61 20.19
CA ASP A 24 5.92 11.92 19.08
C ASP A 24 5.02 10.77 18.59
N VAL A 25 4.55 10.88 17.35
CA VAL A 25 3.73 9.86 16.70
C VAL A 25 4.47 9.13 15.59
N GLU A 26 5.61 9.65 15.11
CA GLU A 26 6.35 9.02 14.03
C GLU A 26 7.08 7.78 14.54
N LYS A 27 6.89 6.68 13.83
CA LYS A 27 7.44 5.37 14.18
C LYS A 27 7.87 4.69 12.90
N SER A 28 8.37 3.46 13.01
CA SER A 28 8.75 2.70 11.83
C SER A 28 7.60 2.55 10.82
N ASN A 29 6.36 2.56 11.27
CA ASN A 29 5.16 2.38 10.45
C ASN A 29 4.26 3.62 10.33
N ILE A 30 4.68 4.79 10.83
CA ILE A 30 3.96 6.07 10.67
C ILE A 30 4.93 7.11 10.12
N GLU A 31 4.50 7.84 9.10
CA GLU A 31 5.20 8.99 8.54
C GLU A 31 4.23 10.17 8.38
N LEU A 32 4.71 11.40 8.59
CA LEU A 32 4.00 12.63 8.31
C LEU A 32 4.60 13.31 7.07
N LYS A 33 3.76 13.82 6.16
CA LYS A 33 4.23 14.55 4.96
C LYS A 33 3.45 15.84 4.73
N ASP A 34 4.17 16.89 4.32
CA ASP A 34 3.56 18.14 3.87
C ASP A 34 3.25 18.10 2.37
N LEU A 35 1.96 18.09 2.01
CA LEU A 35 1.49 18.04 0.61
C LEU A 35 0.70 19.30 0.17
N SER A 36 0.84 20.43 0.87
CA SER A 36 -0.04 21.59 0.73
C SER A 36 0.09 22.39 -0.57
N THR A 37 1.29 22.65 -1.11
CA THR A 37 1.42 23.52 -2.31
C THR A 37 2.56 23.21 -3.29
N ASN A 38 3.73 22.73 -2.85
CA ASN A 38 4.80 22.17 -3.71
C ASN A 38 5.31 20.85 -3.11
N GLY A 39 4.36 20.04 -2.64
CA GLY A 39 4.54 19.02 -1.63
C GLY A 39 5.70 18.06 -1.84
N GLU A 40 6.04 17.37 -0.76
CA GLU A 40 7.10 16.37 -0.65
C GLU A 40 6.80 15.09 -1.46
N TRP A 41 6.23 15.19 -2.66
CA TRP A 41 5.79 14.08 -3.51
C TRP A 41 6.90 13.09 -3.83
N LYS A 42 8.13 13.59 -4.05
CA LYS A 42 9.28 12.70 -4.23
C LYS A 42 9.55 11.90 -2.96
N SER A 43 9.62 12.57 -1.82
CA SER A 43 9.85 11.92 -0.52
C SER A 43 8.70 11.00 -0.13
N LEU A 44 7.45 11.36 -0.44
CA LEU A 44 6.28 10.51 -0.29
C LEU A 44 6.44 9.21 -1.07
N ASN A 45 6.85 9.29 -2.34
CA ASN A 45 7.06 8.12 -3.17
C ASN A 45 8.23 7.26 -2.67
N GLU A 46 9.30 7.87 -2.15
CA GLU A 46 10.40 7.15 -1.48
C GLU A 46 9.88 6.38 -0.26
N THR A 47 9.08 7.01 0.61
CA THR A 47 8.47 6.36 1.78
C THR A 47 7.49 5.26 1.39
N ILE A 48 6.64 5.47 0.39
CA ILE A 48 5.73 4.44 -0.11
C ILE A 48 6.52 3.25 -0.66
N CYS A 49 7.58 3.50 -1.44
CA CYS A 49 8.46 2.44 -1.94
C CYS A 49 9.09 1.66 -0.77
N ALA A 50 9.57 2.37 0.26
CA ALA A 50 10.12 1.78 1.46
C ALA A 50 9.10 0.88 2.19
N PHE A 51 7.86 1.35 2.36
CA PHE A 51 6.78 0.59 2.98
C PHE A 51 6.34 -0.62 2.16
N LEU A 52 6.20 -0.48 0.84
CA LEU A 52 5.89 -1.61 -0.06
C LEU A 52 6.94 -2.72 0.06
N ASN A 53 8.20 -2.36 0.21
CA ASN A 53 9.33 -3.30 0.30
C ASN A 53 9.58 -3.89 1.70
N THR A 54 8.90 -3.39 2.72
CA THR A 54 9.13 -3.80 4.12
C THR A 54 7.85 -4.32 4.77
N ASP A 55 7.37 -3.69 5.84
CA ASP A 55 6.25 -4.15 6.67
C ASP A 55 4.95 -3.37 6.41
N GLY A 56 4.96 -2.51 5.38
CA GLY A 56 3.92 -1.51 5.16
C GLY A 56 4.00 -0.36 6.16
N GLY A 57 2.98 0.50 6.12
CA GLY A 57 2.93 1.67 7.00
C GLY A 57 1.74 2.57 6.69
N ILE A 58 1.67 3.66 7.43
CA ILE A 58 0.63 4.68 7.33
C ILE A 58 1.33 6.02 7.11
N ILE A 59 0.85 6.79 6.14
CA ILE A 59 1.34 8.15 5.88
C ILE A 59 0.20 9.13 6.09
N ILE A 60 0.40 10.14 6.93
CA ILE A 60 -0.57 11.19 7.19
C ILE A 60 -0.11 12.46 6.49
N CYS A 61 -0.86 12.86 5.48
CA CYS A 61 -0.52 13.98 4.60
C CYS A 61 -1.27 15.25 5.01
N GLY A 62 -0.58 16.39 4.95
CA GLY A 62 -1.13 17.70 5.36
C GLY A 62 -0.80 18.06 6.81
N ILE A 63 0.19 17.38 7.38
CA ILE A 63 0.80 17.70 8.67
C ILE A 63 2.29 17.87 8.46
N LYS A 64 2.83 18.94 9.05
CA LYS A 64 4.26 19.21 9.05
C LYS A 64 4.79 19.20 10.47
N GLU A 65 5.83 18.42 10.70
CA GLU A 65 6.63 18.49 11.92
C GLU A 65 7.82 19.44 11.72
N ARG A 66 8.02 20.37 12.66
CA ARG A 66 9.24 21.16 12.74
C ARG A 66 9.52 21.50 14.20
N ASP A 67 10.79 21.35 14.62
CA ASP A 67 11.24 21.71 15.97
C ASP A 67 10.37 21.09 17.08
N LYS A 68 10.02 19.80 16.93
CA LYS A 68 9.11 19.07 17.82
C LYS A 68 7.75 19.74 17.97
N LYS A 69 7.21 20.27 16.88
CA LYS A 69 5.87 20.85 16.84
C LYS A 69 5.17 20.47 15.55
N TYR A 70 3.92 20.01 15.67
CA TYR A 70 3.07 19.78 14.53
C TYR A 70 2.35 21.05 14.10
N SER A 71 2.26 21.24 12.80
CA SER A 71 1.47 22.29 12.16
C SER A 71 0.61 21.66 11.07
N TYR A 72 -0.66 22.07 11.03
CA TYR A 72 -1.56 21.69 9.96
C TYR A 72 -1.24 22.48 8.70
N THR A 73 -1.02 21.77 7.59
CA THR A 73 -0.77 22.36 6.27
C THR A 73 -1.87 22.04 5.27
N GLY A 74 -2.64 20.98 5.54
CA GLY A 74 -3.76 20.54 4.71
C GLY A 74 -3.33 19.85 3.41
N PHE A 75 -4.32 19.33 2.70
CA PHE A 75 -4.14 18.70 1.39
C PHE A 75 -4.93 19.44 0.31
N ASN A 76 -4.26 19.79 -0.79
CA ASN A 76 -4.93 20.39 -1.94
C ASN A 76 -5.59 19.31 -2.81
N ARG A 77 -6.92 19.23 -2.76
CA ARG A 77 -7.75 18.25 -3.51
C ARG A 77 -7.52 18.28 -5.03
N ASN A 78 -7.02 19.37 -5.60
CA ASN A 78 -6.64 19.40 -7.02
C ASN A 78 -5.51 18.42 -7.38
N ASN A 79 -4.80 17.88 -6.37
CA ASN A 79 -3.78 16.86 -6.54
C ASN A 79 -4.30 15.42 -6.33
N GLU A 80 -5.60 15.19 -6.20
CA GLU A 80 -6.14 13.84 -5.96
C GLU A 80 -5.76 12.84 -7.05
N SER A 81 -5.66 13.28 -8.31
CA SER A 81 -5.15 12.46 -9.41
C SER A 81 -3.74 11.92 -9.17
N LYS A 82 -2.88 12.65 -8.46
CA LYS A 82 -1.53 12.19 -8.10
C LYS A 82 -1.55 11.07 -7.07
N LEU A 83 -2.57 11.02 -6.20
CA LEU A 83 -2.77 9.90 -5.28
C LEU A 83 -3.19 8.66 -6.06
N ILE A 84 -4.12 8.79 -7.00
CA ILE A 84 -4.55 7.70 -7.88
C ILE A 84 -3.37 7.15 -8.68
N ASP A 85 -2.47 8.03 -9.14
CA ASP A 85 -1.26 7.66 -9.86
C ASP A 85 -0.29 6.78 -9.03
N LEU A 86 -0.36 6.80 -7.69
CA LEU A 86 0.41 5.90 -6.81
C LEU A 86 0.11 4.42 -7.08
N HIS A 87 -1.07 4.09 -7.60
CA HIS A 87 -1.41 2.71 -7.93
C HIS A 87 -0.63 2.15 -9.10
N THR A 88 -0.17 2.97 -10.06
CA THR A 88 0.28 2.43 -11.36
C THR A 88 1.43 3.18 -12.03
N LYS A 89 1.79 4.40 -11.63
CA LYS A 89 2.72 5.25 -12.42
C LYS A 89 4.12 5.42 -11.85
N TYR A 90 4.38 5.05 -10.59
CA TYR A 90 5.63 5.42 -9.92
C TYR A 90 6.55 4.23 -9.60
N PHE A 91 5.98 3.04 -9.38
CA PHE A 91 6.74 1.91 -8.85
C PHE A 91 6.90 0.82 -9.90
N GLN A 92 8.14 0.40 -10.11
CA GLN A 92 8.52 -0.60 -11.10
C GLN A 92 9.10 -1.84 -10.42
N ASP A 93 8.99 -2.98 -11.09
CA ASP A 93 9.72 -4.20 -10.72
C ASP A 93 11.14 -4.24 -11.31
N ASP A 94 11.79 -5.40 -11.17
CA ASP A 94 13.12 -5.68 -11.70
C ASP A 94 13.19 -5.74 -13.24
N PHE A 95 12.05 -5.76 -13.93
CA PHE A 95 11.90 -5.82 -15.39
C PHE A 95 11.45 -4.48 -15.97
N ASP A 96 11.63 -3.39 -15.22
CA ASP A 96 11.19 -2.04 -15.60
C ASP A 96 9.67 -1.89 -15.79
N LYS A 97 8.87 -2.87 -15.33
CA LYS A 97 7.42 -2.86 -15.51
C LYS A 97 6.73 -2.18 -14.33
N PHE A 98 5.83 -1.27 -14.63
CA PHE A 98 4.93 -0.69 -13.63
C PHE A 98 3.92 -1.72 -13.13
N ILE A 99 3.76 -1.78 -11.80
CA ILE A 99 2.90 -2.75 -11.13
C ILE A 99 1.61 -2.06 -10.65
N ASP A 100 0.48 -2.75 -10.78
CA ASP A 100 -0.79 -2.32 -10.17
C ASP A 100 -0.76 -2.61 -8.67
N LEU A 101 -0.83 -1.54 -7.89
CA LEU A 101 -0.77 -1.52 -6.43
C LEU A 101 -2.11 -1.10 -5.81
N SER A 102 -3.21 -1.19 -6.55
CA SER A 102 -4.57 -0.90 -6.05
C SER A 102 -4.99 -1.77 -4.86
N GLU A 103 -4.33 -2.91 -4.65
CA GLU A 103 -4.55 -3.79 -3.50
C GLU A 103 -3.56 -3.56 -2.35
N ASN A 104 -2.52 -2.76 -2.60
CA ASN A 104 -1.48 -2.44 -1.63
C ASN A 104 -1.65 -1.05 -1.03
N ILE A 105 -2.22 -0.10 -1.78
CA ILE A 105 -2.29 1.31 -1.36
C ILE A 105 -3.76 1.74 -1.27
N PHE A 106 -4.15 2.21 -0.10
CA PHE A 106 -5.50 2.71 0.19
C PHE A 106 -5.45 4.15 0.66
N PHE A 107 -6.49 4.91 0.35
CA PHE A 107 -6.60 6.33 0.70
C PHE A 107 -7.88 6.60 1.46
N GLU A 108 -7.81 7.44 2.49
CA GLU A 108 -8.97 7.90 3.25
C GLU A 108 -8.77 9.37 3.64
N TYR A 109 -9.82 10.18 3.49
CA TYR A 109 -9.85 11.52 4.06
C TYR A 109 -10.31 11.43 5.51
N MET A 110 -9.60 12.09 6.42
CA MET A 110 -10.02 12.19 7.81
C MET A 110 -9.99 13.64 8.30
N SER A 111 -10.98 13.95 9.12
CA SER A 111 -11.14 15.28 9.70
C SER A 111 -10.32 15.45 10.98
N LEU A 112 -9.64 16.58 11.07
CA LEU A 112 -9.15 17.23 12.27
C LEU A 112 -10.06 18.42 12.59
N THR A 113 -10.02 18.95 13.81
CA THR A 113 -10.72 20.19 14.16
C THR A 113 -10.33 21.37 13.26
N VAL A 114 -9.09 21.37 12.76
CA VAL A 114 -8.51 22.46 11.96
C VAL A 114 -8.68 22.29 10.45
N GLY A 115 -9.19 21.14 9.98
CA GLY A 115 -9.36 20.85 8.57
C GLY A 115 -9.30 19.34 8.26
N GLU A 116 -8.95 18.98 7.03
CA GLU A 116 -8.88 17.59 6.59
C GLU A 116 -7.46 17.18 6.22
N VAL A 117 -7.12 15.93 6.51
CA VAL A 117 -5.88 15.27 6.10
C VAL A 117 -6.19 14.09 5.20
N VAL A 118 -5.22 13.72 4.38
CA VAL A 118 -5.26 12.46 3.62
C VAL A 118 -4.43 11.44 4.36
N VAL A 119 -4.98 10.26 4.58
CA VAL A 119 -4.25 9.11 5.11
C VAL A 119 -4.08 8.06 4.04
N ILE A 120 -2.82 7.66 3.86
CA ILE A 120 -2.40 6.63 2.91
C ILE A 120 -1.99 5.41 3.72
N VAL A 121 -2.69 4.30 3.51
CA VAL A 121 -2.34 3.02 4.11
C VAL A 121 -1.63 2.18 3.06
N VAL A 122 -0.39 1.77 3.35
CA VAL A 122 0.43 0.96 2.45
C VAL A 122 0.62 -0.42 3.07
N TYR A 123 0.21 -1.45 2.35
CA TYR A 123 0.49 -2.85 2.64
C TYR A 123 1.70 -3.31 1.84
N PRO A 124 2.60 -4.09 2.44
CA PRO A 124 3.78 -4.56 1.74
C PRO A 124 3.39 -5.47 0.58
N VAL A 125 4.22 -5.48 -0.46
CA VAL A 125 4.09 -6.49 -1.51
C VAL A 125 4.59 -7.83 -0.99
N SER A 126 4.13 -8.92 -1.59
CA SER A 126 4.60 -10.26 -1.28
C SER A 126 6.09 -10.43 -1.64
N ASP A 127 6.76 -11.36 -0.97
CA ASP A 127 8.23 -11.51 -1.11
C ASP A 127 8.67 -11.88 -2.54
N ASP A 128 7.82 -12.60 -3.29
CA ASP A 128 8.04 -12.89 -4.71
C ASP A 128 7.98 -11.64 -5.60
N LYS A 129 7.29 -10.57 -5.15
CA LYS A 129 7.21 -9.27 -5.82
C LYS A 129 8.26 -8.27 -5.32
N LYS A 130 8.80 -8.43 -4.10
CA LYS A 130 9.85 -7.56 -3.54
C LYS A 130 11.17 -7.71 -4.28
N TYR A 131 11.92 -6.68 -4.60
CA TYR A 131 11.70 -5.28 -4.27
C TYR A 131 11.15 -4.52 -5.48
N LEU A 132 10.29 -3.54 -5.20
CA LEU A 132 9.93 -2.51 -6.15
C LEU A 132 10.91 -1.34 -6.06
N ARG A 133 11.04 -0.60 -7.15
CA ARG A 133 11.90 0.59 -7.25
C ARG A 133 11.09 1.83 -7.63
N PHE A 134 11.58 2.97 -7.17
CA PHE A 134 11.11 4.30 -7.53
C PHE A 134 12.33 5.12 -8.00
N ASP A 135 12.21 5.81 -9.14
CA ASP A 135 13.30 6.65 -9.68
C ASP A 135 14.64 5.89 -9.79
N GLY A 136 14.58 4.64 -10.26
CA GLY A 136 15.74 3.75 -10.43
C GLY A 136 16.36 3.22 -9.13
N LYS A 137 15.77 3.49 -7.96
CA LYS A 137 16.29 3.09 -6.66
C LYS A 137 15.30 2.24 -5.87
N TYR A 138 15.82 1.29 -5.11
CA TYR A 138 15.05 0.47 -4.19
C TYR A 138 15.17 1.05 -2.80
N TYR A 139 14.04 1.27 -2.13
CA TYR A 139 14.01 1.82 -0.77
C TYR A 139 13.52 0.78 0.23
N GLU A 140 14.08 0.81 1.44
CA GLU A 140 13.61 0.07 2.60
C GLU A 140 13.43 1.01 3.79
N ARG A 141 12.44 0.73 4.63
CA ARG A 141 12.26 1.41 5.91
C ARG A 141 13.18 0.76 6.95
N LYS A 142 14.00 1.57 7.62
CA LYS A 142 14.81 1.16 8.78
C LYS A 142 14.58 2.13 9.92
N LEU A 143 13.96 1.65 11.00
CA LEU A 143 13.43 2.52 12.05
C LEU A 143 12.53 3.57 11.40
N THR A 144 12.76 4.86 11.63
CA THR A 144 12.01 5.98 11.04
C THR A 144 12.62 6.51 9.73
N GLN A 145 13.64 5.84 9.17
CA GLN A 145 14.35 6.34 7.99
C GLN A 145 14.11 5.47 6.76
N ASP A 146 13.92 6.14 5.63
CA ASP A 146 13.92 5.51 4.32
C ASP A 146 15.36 5.45 3.80
N ARG A 147 15.81 4.25 3.44
CA ARG A 147 17.20 4.01 3.00
C ARG A 147 17.22 3.25 1.68
N ILE A 148 18.24 3.53 0.88
CA ILE A 148 18.48 2.77 -0.34
C ILE A 148 18.91 1.34 0.04
N ILE A 149 18.27 0.34 -0.54
CA ILE A 149 18.63 -1.06 -0.34
C ILE A 149 20.00 -1.32 -1.00
N PRO A 150 20.97 -1.92 -0.28
CA PRO A 150 22.27 -2.27 -0.85
C PRO A 150 22.16 -3.26 -2.02
N PRO A 151 23.02 -3.17 -3.06
CA PRO A 151 23.01 -4.08 -4.20
C PRO A 151 23.10 -5.56 -3.84
N SER A 152 23.85 -5.93 -2.80
CA SER A 152 23.98 -7.31 -2.33
C SER A 152 22.65 -7.89 -1.85
N LYS A 153 21.84 -7.09 -1.14
CA LYS A 153 20.52 -7.51 -0.65
C LYS A 153 19.51 -7.63 -1.80
N ILE A 154 19.61 -6.76 -2.81
CA ILE A 154 18.81 -6.86 -4.04
C ILE A 154 19.16 -8.15 -4.80
N LEU A 155 20.46 -8.47 -4.95
CA LEU A 155 20.90 -9.69 -5.62
C LEU A 155 20.39 -10.94 -4.89
N HIS A 156 20.56 -10.98 -3.56
CA HIS A 156 20.08 -12.09 -2.75
C HIS A 156 18.56 -12.30 -2.88
N GLN A 157 17.78 -11.22 -2.91
CA GLN A 157 16.33 -11.31 -3.14
C GLN A 157 16.00 -11.88 -4.53
N LYS A 158 16.77 -11.55 -5.56
CA LYS A 158 16.57 -12.09 -6.91
C LYS A 158 16.89 -13.58 -6.98
N GLU A 159 17.95 -14.01 -6.33
CA GLU A 159 18.30 -15.43 -6.17
C GLU A 159 17.18 -16.18 -5.45
N TYR A 160 16.72 -15.65 -4.32
CA TYR A 160 15.61 -16.21 -3.55
C TYR A 160 14.32 -16.36 -4.39
N LYS A 161 13.95 -15.35 -5.19
CA LYS A 161 12.79 -15.48 -6.11
C LYS A 161 12.95 -16.63 -7.08
N ALA A 162 14.14 -16.80 -7.65
CA ALA A 162 14.40 -17.88 -8.61
C ALA A 162 14.33 -19.26 -7.93
N GLU A 163 14.84 -19.38 -6.71
CA GLU A 163 14.73 -20.60 -5.90
C GLU A 163 13.27 -20.92 -5.56
N VAL A 164 12.50 -19.92 -5.10
CA VAL A 164 11.07 -20.09 -4.79
C VAL A 164 10.30 -20.52 -6.03
N GLU A 165 10.55 -19.91 -7.19
CA GLU A 165 9.89 -20.30 -8.44
C GLU A 165 10.21 -21.75 -8.83
N TYR A 166 11.47 -22.18 -8.68
CA TYR A 166 11.88 -23.55 -8.95
C TYR A 166 11.26 -24.55 -7.95
N ALA A 167 11.09 -24.14 -6.69
CA ALA A 167 10.53 -24.96 -5.62
C ALA A 167 9.00 -24.96 -5.54
N LYS A 168 8.29 -24.23 -6.42
CA LYS A 168 6.82 -24.18 -6.41
C LYS A 168 6.22 -25.56 -6.68
N GLU A 169 5.74 -26.21 -5.62
CA GLU A 169 4.95 -27.46 -5.70
C GLU A 169 3.49 -27.20 -6.10
N LEU A 170 2.97 -26.00 -5.81
CA LEU A 170 1.62 -25.59 -6.14
C LEU A 170 1.63 -24.78 -7.44
N THR A 171 1.19 -25.42 -8.52
CA THR A 171 0.94 -24.78 -9.81
C THR A 171 -0.54 -24.50 -10.00
N LYS A 172 -0.88 -23.74 -11.04
CA LYS A 172 -2.29 -23.70 -11.49
C LYS A 172 -2.71 -25.12 -11.85
N VAL A 173 -3.94 -25.48 -11.48
CA VAL A 173 -4.51 -26.76 -11.88
C VAL A 173 -4.86 -26.66 -13.37
N ASP A 174 -4.20 -27.48 -14.19
CA ASP A 174 -4.45 -27.50 -15.63
C ASP A 174 -5.90 -27.93 -15.91
N GLY A 175 -6.56 -27.22 -16.83
CA GLY A 175 -7.96 -27.46 -17.19
C GLY A 175 -9.00 -26.99 -16.16
N ALA A 176 -8.59 -26.47 -15.00
CA ALA A 176 -9.53 -25.93 -14.02
C ALA A 176 -10.27 -24.71 -14.58
N THR A 177 -11.58 -24.70 -14.34
CA THR A 177 -12.52 -23.68 -14.78
C THR A 177 -13.08 -22.91 -13.59
N ILE A 178 -13.79 -21.82 -13.85
CA ILE A 178 -14.47 -21.07 -12.78
C ILE A 178 -15.48 -21.92 -12.01
N ASN A 179 -16.05 -22.95 -12.64
CA ASN A 179 -17.07 -23.83 -12.04
C ASN A 179 -16.47 -24.78 -10.99
N ASP A 180 -15.15 -24.93 -10.93
CA ASP A 180 -14.46 -25.73 -9.91
C ASP A 180 -14.27 -24.96 -8.60
N LEU A 181 -14.61 -23.66 -8.58
CA LEU A 181 -14.56 -22.81 -7.39
C LEU A 181 -15.88 -22.87 -6.60
N SER A 182 -15.78 -22.76 -5.28
CA SER A 182 -16.93 -22.66 -4.39
C SER A 182 -17.24 -21.20 -4.08
N ILE A 183 -18.47 -20.75 -4.36
CA ILE A 183 -18.91 -19.38 -4.06
C ILE A 183 -18.81 -19.04 -2.56
N ASP A 184 -19.05 -20.02 -1.69
CA ASP A 184 -18.92 -19.84 -0.23
C ASP A 184 -17.48 -19.56 0.17
N LYS A 185 -16.52 -20.28 -0.41
CA LYS A 185 -15.09 -20.03 -0.18
C LYS A 185 -14.63 -18.69 -0.74
N VAL A 186 -15.16 -18.28 -1.89
CA VAL A 186 -14.90 -16.95 -2.48
C VAL A 186 -15.42 -15.86 -1.54
N ASN A 187 -16.64 -15.99 -1.04
CA ASN A 187 -17.22 -15.02 -0.10
C ASN A 187 -16.52 -15.01 1.26
N HIS A 188 -16.04 -16.15 1.72
CA HIS A 188 -15.17 -16.22 2.90
C HIS A 188 -13.88 -15.40 2.68
N TYR A 189 -13.24 -15.55 1.52
CA TYR A 189 -12.07 -14.75 1.16
C TYR A 189 -12.38 -13.25 1.08
N VAL A 190 -13.51 -12.85 0.46
CA VAL A 190 -13.97 -11.45 0.46
C VAL A 190 -14.17 -10.92 1.88
N HIS A 191 -14.70 -11.73 2.80
CA HIS A 191 -14.86 -11.35 4.20
C HIS A 191 -13.51 -11.09 4.87
N LEU A 192 -12.51 -11.93 4.62
CA LEU A 192 -11.14 -11.74 5.13
C LEU A 192 -10.50 -10.47 4.58
N LEU A 193 -10.67 -10.19 3.28
CA LEU A 193 -10.18 -8.95 2.65
C LEU A 193 -10.81 -7.69 3.26
N ASN A 194 -12.10 -7.74 3.56
CA ASN A 194 -12.85 -6.60 4.10
C ASN A 194 -12.62 -6.33 5.59
N ARG A 195 -11.82 -7.15 6.29
CA ARG A 195 -11.73 -7.12 7.75
C ARG A 195 -11.25 -5.77 8.30
N GLU A 196 -10.41 -5.05 7.55
CA GLU A 196 -9.87 -3.76 7.99
C GLU A 196 -10.51 -2.57 7.24
N ILE A 197 -10.69 -2.66 5.92
CA ILE A 197 -11.36 -1.66 5.08
C ILE A 197 -12.30 -2.41 4.14
N ARG A 198 -13.55 -1.96 4.02
CA ARG A 198 -14.53 -2.58 3.12
C ARG A 198 -14.19 -2.21 1.68
N ASN A 199 -13.55 -3.13 0.97
CA ASN A 199 -13.02 -2.93 -0.37
C ASN A 199 -13.80 -3.70 -1.45
N GLU A 200 -14.57 -4.72 -1.06
CA GLU A 200 -15.29 -5.57 -2.00
C GLU A 200 -16.64 -6.01 -1.43
N THR A 201 -17.64 -6.23 -2.26
CA THR A 201 -18.94 -6.78 -1.86
C THR A 201 -18.97 -8.30 -2.03
N LEU A 202 -19.77 -8.96 -1.19
CA LEU A 202 -20.05 -10.39 -1.35
C LEU A 202 -20.68 -10.64 -2.73
N LYS A 203 -20.33 -11.78 -3.32
CA LYS A 203 -20.73 -12.20 -4.66
C LYS A 203 -21.92 -13.15 -4.56
N ALA A 204 -22.98 -12.89 -5.30
CA ALA A 204 -24.16 -13.75 -5.31
C ALA A 204 -23.89 -15.09 -6.01
N ASP A 205 -23.06 -15.07 -7.05
CA ASP A 205 -22.71 -16.22 -7.86
C ASP A 205 -21.30 -16.08 -8.46
N LEU A 206 -20.80 -17.17 -9.08
CA LEU A 206 -19.49 -17.21 -9.70
C LEU A 206 -19.37 -16.28 -10.92
N THR A 207 -20.47 -15.97 -11.59
CA THR A 207 -20.49 -15.05 -12.74
C THR A 207 -20.14 -13.63 -12.28
N GLN A 208 -20.75 -13.17 -11.18
CA GLN A 208 -20.44 -11.89 -10.54
C GLN A 208 -19.06 -11.90 -9.88
N ALA A 209 -18.60 -13.05 -9.39
CA ALA A 209 -17.26 -13.18 -8.82
C ALA A 209 -16.15 -13.13 -9.87
N LYS A 210 -16.44 -13.39 -11.16
CA LYS A 210 -15.41 -13.54 -12.21
C LYS A 210 -14.42 -12.38 -12.29
N ALA A 211 -14.92 -11.14 -12.32
CA ALA A 211 -14.05 -9.96 -12.39
C ALA A 211 -13.14 -9.84 -11.15
N PHE A 212 -13.70 -10.09 -9.97
CA PHE A 212 -12.95 -10.13 -8.71
C PHE A 212 -11.89 -11.24 -8.72
N LEU A 213 -12.24 -12.45 -9.15
CA LEU A 213 -11.34 -13.60 -9.20
C LEU A 213 -10.20 -13.42 -10.21
N ILE A 214 -10.44 -12.74 -11.34
CA ILE A 214 -9.41 -12.35 -12.30
C ILE A 214 -8.47 -11.32 -11.66
N LYS A 215 -9.02 -10.30 -11.00
CA LYS A 215 -8.24 -9.27 -10.30
C LYS A 215 -7.32 -9.90 -9.25
N GLN A 216 -7.86 -10.86 -8.49
CA GLN A 216 -7.17 -11.61 -7.44
C GLN A 216 -6.32 -12.78 -7.97
N HIS A 217 -6.13 -12.88 -9.29
CA HIS A 217 -5.28 -13.87 -9.97
C HIS A 217 -5.66 -15.36 -9.79
N PHE A 218 -6.83 -15.66 -9.23
CA PHE A 218 -7.39 -17.02 -9.21
C PHE A 218 -7.76 -17.50 -10.62
N LEU A 219 -8.10 -16.59 -11.52
CA LEU A 219 -8.42 -16.88 -12.93
C LEU A 219 -7.47 -16.14 -13.87
N SER A 220 -7.12 -16.79 -14.99
CA SER A 220 -6.38 -16.15 -16.08
C SER A 220 -7.36 -15.51 -17.07
N THR A 221 -7.08 -14.30 -17.55
CA THR A 221 -7.79 -13.67 -18.68
C THR A 221 -7.54 -14.38 -20.01
N ARG A 222 -6.49 -15.20 -20.11
CA ARG A 222 -6.21 -16.01 -21.30
C ARG A 222 -6.99 -17.33 -21.22
N GLN A 223 -8.22 -17.35 -21.72
CA GLN A 223 -8.72 -18.56 -22.37
C GLN A 223 -7.97 -18.67 -23.71
N LYS A 224 -6.98 -19.57 -23.80
CA LYS A 224 -6.49 -19.98 -25.11
C LYS A 224 -7.64 -20.71 -25.79
N LEU A 225 -8.21 -20.08 -26.82
CA LEU A 225 -8.99 -20.78 -27.84
C LEU A 225 -7.97 -21.62 -28.63
N TYR A 226 -7.92 -22.92 -28.35
CA TYR A 226 -7.52 -23.94 -29.31
C TYR A 226 -8.49 -25.11 -29.17
#